data_AF-A0A411A6R5-F1
#
_entry.id   AF-A0A411A6R5-F1
#
_cell.length_a   1.000
_cell.length_b   1.000
_cell.length_c   1.000
_cell.angle_alpha   90.00
_cell.angle_beta   90.00
_cell.angle_gamma   90.00
#
_symmetry.space_group_name_H-M   'P 1'
#
loop_
_entity.id
_entity.type
_entity.pdbx_description
1 polymer ?
#
loop_
_entity_poly.entity_id
_entity_poly.type
_entity_poly.pdbx_seq_one_letter_code
_entity_poly.pdbx_strand_id
1 'polypeptide(L)'
;MREETYYSVRMRASRNAPHEQGGKHISGGERLITYGGLQEAVDGLLHKGFSHSRGIPDFMQIQLESVNEPIETIRPLPVAFHQTDTPEKGQAIARKLLQKAGIPPHMIEKAYENIAEYADARGAVLFDIRAGKRIDGRGNRGVRVSRVDWPSHDFQKWAFTHNMPENSRIKEAHAIAAKVCAYPGIIAELCWSDDPDYITGYVAAKKLGYQRIAKMKNAGDESGCRIFFTDGSIDTESCIHFLEKQPVFIQREEK
;
A
#
# COMPACT_ATOMS: atom_id res chain seq x y z
N MET A 1 -7.33 34.15 -5.91
CA MET A 1 -7.58 32.79 -6.43
C MET A 1 -8.12 31.98 -5.27
N ARG A 2 -9.27 31.30 -5.40
CA ARG A 2 -9.73 30.39 -4.33
C ARG A 2 -8.75 29.23 -4.29
N GLU A 3 -8.20 28.93 -3.11
CA GLU A 3 -7.44 27.70 -2.91
C GLU A 3 -8.33 26.52 -3.31
N GLU A 4 -7.79 25.63 -4.14
CA GLU A 4 -8.52 24.48 -4.62
C GLU A 4 -8.68 23.48 -3.47
N THR A 5 -9.92 23.26 -3.02
CA THR A 5 -10.20 22.32 -1.92
C THR A 5 -10.10 20.89 -2.42
N TYR A 6 -9.24 20.10 -1.76
CA TYR A 6 -9.12 18.67 -1.99
C TYR A 6 -9.95 17.87 -0.99
N TYR A 7 -10.30 16.66 -1.39
CA TYR A 7 -11.10 15.73 -0.63
C TYR A 7 -10.46 14.35 -0.65
N SER A 8 -10.43 13.71 0.52
CA SER A 8 -10.13 12.28 0.66
C SER A 8 -11.43 11.50 0.50
N VAL A 9 -11.49 10.68 -0.55
CA VAL A 9 -12.61 9.79 -0.83
C VAL A 9 -12.15 8.36 -0.58
N ARG A 10 -12.66 7.71 0.47
CA ARG A 10 -12.22 6.37 0.90
C ARG A 10 -13.36 5.37 0.78
N MET A 11 -13.05 4.17 0.30
CA MET A 11 -14.01 3.07 0.20
C MET A 11 -13.49 1.83 0.94
N ARG A 12 -14.41 1.12 1.58
CA ARG A 12 -14.19 -0.25 2.07
C ARG A 12 -15.42 -1.10 1.81
N ALA A 13 -15.19 -2.35 1.42
CA ALA A 13 -16.23 -3.33 1.15
C ALA A 13 -15.92 -4.68 1.82
N SER A 14 -16.96 -5.36 2.31
CA SER A 14 -16.88 -6.69 2.91
C SER A 14 -18.08 -7.56 2.52
N ARG A 15 -17.94 -8.85 2.79
CA ARG A 15 -18.99 -9.86 2.64
C ARG A 15 -19.28 -10.53 3.98
N ASN A 16 -20.53 -10.96 4.16
CA ASN A 16 -21.14 -11.64 5.32
C ASN A 16 -21.35 -10.77 6.57
N ALA A 17 -20.66 -9.63 6.69
CA ALA A 17 -20.83 -8.64 7.75
C ALA A 17 -19.97 -7.39 7.45
N PRO A 18 -20.14 -6.26 8.18
CA PRO A 18 -19.12 -5.23 8.28
C PRO A 18 -17.79 -5.77 8.82
N HIS A 19 -16.66 -5.14 8.49
CA HIS A 19 -15.35 -5.60 8.96
C HIS A 19 -15.22 -5.57 10.49
N GLU A 20 -15.92 -4.65 11.18
CA GLU A 20 -15.98 -4.55 12.65
C GLU A 20 -16.60 -5.78 13.31
N GLN A 21 -17.36 -6.57 12.54
CA GLN A 21 -18.02 -7.80 12.98
C GLN A 21 -17.35 -9.04 12.36
N GLY A 22 -16.13 -8.92 11.82
CA GLY A 22 -15.38 -10.03 11.23
C GLY A 22 -15.75 -10.37 9.78
N GLY A 23 -16.45 -9.48 9.07
CA GLY A 23 -16.75 -9.68 7.66
C GLY A 23 -15.49 -9.84 6.78
N LYS A 24 -15.55 -10.74 5.79
CA LYS A 24 -14.44 -10.99 4.86
C LYS A 24 -14.15 -9.70 4.07
N HIS A 25 -12.91 -9.24 4.10
CA HIS A 25 -12.49 -8.11 3.27
C HIS A 25 -12.61 -8.45 1.78
N ILE A 26 -13.34 -7.63 1.04
CA ILE A 26 -13.51 -7.75 -0.41
C ILE A 26 -12.64 -6.73 -1.13
N SER A 27 -12.80 -5.43 -0.84
CA SER A 27 -12.04 -4.39 -1.52
C SER A 27 -11.87 -3.15 -0.65
N GLY A 28 -10.86 -2.36 -0.97
CA GLY A 28 -10.62 -1.04 -0.41
C GLY A 28 -9.95 -0.15 -1.44
N GLY A 29 -10.15 1.16 -1.31
CA GLY A 29 -9.54 2.13 -2.20
C GLY A 29 -9.65 3.54 -1.65
N GLU A 30 -8.86 4.43 -2.21
CA GLU A 30 -8.90 5.84 -1.89
C GLU A 30 -8.56 6.68 -3.12
N ARG A 31 -9.09 7.91 -3.14
CA ARG A 31 -8.72 8.99 -4.06
C ARG A 31 -8.48 10.27 -3.27
N LEU A 32 -7.53 11.08 -3.71
CA LEU A 32 -7.34 12.46 -3.26
C LEU A 32 -7.65 13.36 -4.45
N ILE A 33 -8.80 14.05 -4.41
CA ILE A 33 -9.36 14.70 -5.59
C ILE A 33 -10.02 16.03 -5.25
N THR A 34 -10.17 16.90 -6.24
CA THR A 34 -10.88 18.17 -6.11
C THR A 34 -12.38 17.96 -6.25
N TYR A 35 -13.17 18.99 -5.91
CA TYR A 35 -14.64 18.92 -5.99
C TYR A 35 -15.15 18.43 -7.35
N GLY A 36 -14.53 18.89 -8.45
CA GLY A 36 -14.93 18.53 -9.82
C GLY A 36 -14.77 17.04 -10.16
N GLY A 37 -13.87 16.32 -9.47
CA GLY A 37 -13.63 14.89 -9.69
C GLY A 37 -14.35 13.96 -8.70
N LEU A 38 -15.19 14.49 -7.80
CA LEU A 38 -15.84 13.69 -6.76
C LEU A 38 -16.76 12.61 -7.30
N GLN A 39 -17.61 12.96 -8.27
CA GLN A 39 -18.55 12.00 -8.85
C GLN A 39 -17.82 10.83 -9.50
N GLU A 40 -16.83 11.11 -10.35
CA GLU A 40 -16.00 10.08 -10.99
C GLU A 40 -15.25 9.22 -9.95
N ALA A 41 -14.73 9.83 -8.89
CA ALA A 41 -14.04 9.10 -7.83
C ALA A 41 -14.99 8.15 -7.07
N VAL A 42 -16.19 8.59 -6.73
CA VAL A 42 -17.21 7.76 -6.06
C VAL A 42 -17.64 6.61 -6.95
N ASP A 43 -17.97 6.89 -8.22
CA ASP A 43 -18.40 5.88 -9.18
C ASP A 43 -17.30 4.84 -9.44
N GLY A 44 -16.05 5.30 -9.57
CA GLY A 44 -14.89 4.42 -9.74
C GLY A 44 -14.64 3.51 -8.54
N LEU A 45 -14.76 4.03 -7.32
CA LEU A 45 -14.62 3.24 -6.09
C LEU A 45 -15.79 2.26 -5.91
N LEU A 46 -17.01 2.68 -6.23
CA LEU A 46 -18.18 1.80 -6.22
C LEU A 46 -17.98 0.63 -7.18
N HIS A 47 -17.60 0.90 -8.42
CA HIS A 47 -17.33 -0.13 -9.42
C HIS A 47 -16.21 -1.07 -8.96
N LYS A 48 -15.09 -0.54 -8.46
CA LYS A 48 -13.96 -1.31 -7.91
C LYS A 48 -14.40 -2.33 -6.85
N GLY A 49 -15.35 -1.95 -5.99
CA GLY A 49 -15.87 -2.85 -4.96
C GLY A 49 -16.74 -3.99 -5.50
N PHE A 50 -17.57 -3.73 -6.51
CA PHE A 50 -18.49 -4.72 -7.07
C PHE A 50 -17.88 -5.62 -8.16
N SER A 51 -16.77 -5.24 -8.77
CA SER A 51 -16.05 -6.03 -9.78
C SER A 51 -14.82 -6.78 -9.23
N HIS A 52 -14.73 -6.96 -7.91
CA HIS A 52 -13.54 -7.50 -7.26
C HIS A 52 -13.42 -9.03 -7.36
N SER A 53 -12.20 -9.53 -7.56
CA SER A 53 -11.92 -10.97 -7.70
C SER A 53 -12.14 -11.78 -6.42
N ARG A 54 -12.13 -11.12 -5.25
CA ARG A 54 -12.43 -11.73 -3.93
C ARG A 54 -13.93 -11.98 -3.70
N GLY A 55 -14.80 -11.52 -4.61
CA GLY A 55 -16.25 -11.74 -4.59
C GLY A 55 -17.07 -10.45 -4.54
N ILE A 56 -18.39 -10.61 -4.44
CA ILE A 56 -19.36 -9.51 -4.37
C ILE A 56 -19.60 -9.12 -2.89
N PRO A 57 -19.49 -7.83 -2.53
CA PRO A 57 -19.75 -7.38 -1.15
C PRO A 57 -21.25 -7.25 -0.86
N ASP A 58 -21.63 -7.46 0.41
CA ASP A 58 -22.96 -7.14 0.96
C ASP A 58 -22.93 -5.94 1.91
N PHE A 59 -21.72 -5.42 2.20
CA PHE A 59 -21.48 -4.20 2.94
C PHE A 59 -20.46 -3.33 2.21
N MET A 60 -20.76 -2.05 2.04
CA MET A 60 -19.83 -1.05 1.51
C MET A 60 -20.03 0.29 2.20
N GLN A 61 -18.93 0.99 2.46
CA GLN A 61 -18.93 2.39 2.87
C GLN A 61 -18.02 3.20 1.98
N ILE A 62 -18.53 4.33 1.50
CA ILE A 62 -17.76 5.37 0.83
C ILE A 62 -17.86 6.62 1.70
N GLN A 63 -16.71 7.17 2.09
CA GLN A 63 -16.62 8.34 2.96
C GLN A 63 -15.85 9.45 2.25
N LEU A 64 -16.38 10.66 2.39
CA LEU A 64 -15.78 11.90 1.89
C LEU A 64 -15.39 12.79 3.07
N GLU A 65 -14.15 13.29 3.06
CA GLU A 65 -13.67 14.30 4.02
C GLU A 65 -12.89 15.39 3.27
N SER A 66 -13.11 16.67 3.59
CA SER A 66 -12.25 17.73 3.09
C SER A 66 -10.85 17.61 3.69
N VAL A 67 -9.83 17.90 2.89
CA VAL A 67 -8.43 17.93 3.31
C VAL A 67 -8.06 19.39 3.54
N ASN A 68 -7.69 19.70 4.79
CA ASN A 68 -7.35 21.06 5.21
C ASN A 68 -5.84 21.22 5.41
N GLU A 69 -5.11 20.10 5.46
CA GLU A 69 -3.67 20.05 5.58
C GLU A 69 -2.99 20.34 4.22
N PRO A 70 -1.80 20.97 4.21
CA PRO A 70 -1.07 21.23 2.99
C PRO A 70 -0.67 19.91 2.31
N ILE A 71 -0.91 19.81 1.01
CA ILE A 71 -0.55 18.63 0.23
C ILE A 71 0.93 18.66 -0.09
N GLU A 72 1.63 17.61 0.31
CA GLU A 72 3.02 17.40 -0.06
C GLU A 72 3.13 16.71 -1.41
N THR A 73 4.07 17.14 -2.23
CA THR A 73 4.42 16.43 -3.45
C THR A 73 5.69 15.63 -3.24
N ILE A 74 5.62 14.32 -3.48
CA ILE A 74 6.78 13.43 -3.47
C ILE A 74 7.00 12.77 -4.81
N ARG A 75 8.24 12.37 -5.06
CA ARG A 75 8.61 11.66 -6.29
C ARG A 75 8.24 10.18 -6.19
N PRO A 76 7.88 9.53 -7.30
CA PRO A 76 7.79 8.08 -7.31
C PRO A 76 9.16 7.45 -7.03
N LEU A 77 9.16 6.32 -6.34
CA LEU A 77 10.37 5.53 -6.13
C LEU A 77 10.88 4.99 -7.49
N PRO A 78 12.21 4.92 -7.71
CA PRO A 78 12.77 4.22 -8.88
C PRO A 78 12.23 2.79 -8.96
N VAL A 79 11.77 2.36 -10.13
CA VAL A 79 11.16 1.03 -10.29
C VAL A 79 12.16 0.04 -10.90
N ALA A 80 12.12 -1.19 -10.42
CA ALA A 80 12.71 -2.34 -11.09
C ALA A 80 11.79 -3.54 -11.01
N PHE A 81 11.97 -4.50 -11.92
CA PHE A 81 11.15 -5.69 -12.00
C PHE A 81 12.00 -6.95 -12.01
N HIS A 82 11.76 -7.83 -11.03
CA HIS A 82 12.41 -9.12 -10.87
C HIS A 82 11.50 -10.21 -11.41
N GLN A 83 11.88 -10.78 -12.55
CA GLN A 83 11.19 -11.92 -13.12
C GLN A 83 11.49 -13.18 -12.30
N THR A 84 10.45 -13.92 -11.94
CA THR A 84 10.56 -15.17 -11.16
C THR A 84 9.55 -16.20 -11.60
N ASP A 85 9.96 -17.47 -11.64
CA ASP A 85 9.10 -18.55 -12.15
C ASP A 85 8.26 -19.19 -11.06
N THR A 86 8.69 -19.13 -9.80
CA THR A 86 8.01 -19.74 -8.65
C THR A 86 7.91 -18.77 -7.47
N PRO A 87 6.92 -18.93 -6.57
CA PRO A 87 6.80 -18.12 -5.36
C PRO A 87 8.03 -18.20 -4.46
N GLU A 88 8.66 -19.38 -4.34
CA GLU A 88 9.83 -19.58 -3.47
C GLU A 88 11.02 -18.73 -3.94
N LYS A 89 11.25 -18.66 -5.27
CA LYS A 89 12.25 -17.78 -5.85
C LYS A 89 11.93 -16.31 -5.56
N GLY A 90 10.67 -15.90 -5.70
CA GLY A 90 10.25 -14.53 -5.39
C GLY A 90 10.44 -14.17 -3.93
N GLN A 91 10.02 -15.05 -3.02
CA GLN A 91 10.20 -14.89 -1.58
C GLN A 91 11.69 -14.85 -1.17
N ALA A 92 12.55 -15.61 -1.85
CA ALA A 92 14.00 -15.53 -1.65
C ALA A 92 14.58 -14.19 -2.14
N ILE A 93 14.09 -13.65 -3.26
CA ILE A 93 14.48 -12.30 -3.73
C ILE A 93 14.01 -11.24 -2.75
N ALA A 94 12.78 -11.32 -2.25
CA ALA A 94 12.25 -10.38 -1.26
C ALA A 94 13.12 -10.30 -0.01
N ARG A 95 13.50 -11.45 0.57
CA ARG A 95 14.42 -11.52 1.71
C ARG A 95 15.78 -10.87 1.41
N LYS A 96 16.36 -11.14 0.24
CA LYS A 96 17.63 -10.51 -0.19
C LYS A 96 17.50 -8.99 -0.34
N LEU A 97 16.38 -8.50 -0.85
CA LEU A 97 16.12 -7.07 -0.99
C LEU A 97 15.94 -6.40 0.37
N LEU A 98 15.19 -7.01 1.30
CA LEU A 98 15.05 -6.54 2.68
C LEU A 98 16.40 -6.48 3.40
N GLN A 99 17.25 -7.50 3.20
CA GLN A 99 18.61 -7.49 3.73
C GLN A 99 19.44 -6.35 3.15
N LYS A 100 19.39 -6.13 1.83
CA LYS A 100 20.05 -5.00 1.15
C LYS A 100 19.52 -3.64 1.60
N ALA A 101 18.26 -3.55 2.02
CA ALA A 101 17.67 -2.35 2.57
C ALA A 101 18.20 -2.02 3.99
N GLY A 102 18.84 -2.99 4.66
CA GLY A 102 19.45 -2.82 5.98
C GLY A 102 18.75 -3.58 7.09
N ILE A 103 17.79 -4.48 6.78
CA ILE A 103 17.11 -5.29 7.80
C ILE A 103 18.00 -6.52 8.12
N PRO A 104 18.32 -6.77 9.41
CA PRO A 104 19.10 -7.94 9.80
C PRO A 104 18.38 -9.26 9.41
N PRO A 105 19.09 -10.28 8.89
CA PRO A 105 18.46 -11.53 8.44
C PRO A 105 17.57 -12.21 9.48
N HIS A 106 17.99 -12.24 10.74
CA HIS A 106 17.21 -12.83 11.83
C HIS A 106 15.89 -12.06 12.11
N MET A 107 15.84 -10.76 11.82
CA MET A 107 14.60 -9.96 11.94
C MET A 107 13.67 -10.15 10.74
N ILE A 108 14.24 -10.42 9.55
CA ILE A 108 13.46 -10.83 8.38
C ILE A 108 12.75 -12.15 8.68
N GLU A 109 13.48 -13.18 9.12
CA GLU A 109 12.87 -14.47 9.44
C GLU A 109 11.84 -14.36 10.56
N LYS A 110 12.12 -13.59 11.61
CA LYS A 110 11.13 -13.32 12.66
C LYS A 110 9.86 -12.66 12.13
N ALA A 111 9.97 -11.70 11.20
CA ALA A 111 8.78 -11.12 10.57
C ALA A 111 8.04 -12.14 9.71
N TYR A 112 8.76 -13.03 9.02
CA TYR A 112 8.17 -14.08 8.18
C TYR A 112 7.45 -15.17 8.99
N GLU A 113 7.99 -15.58 10.14
CA GLU A 113 7.36 -16.51 11.07
C GLU A 113 5.98 -16.01 11.54
N ASN A 114 5.80 -14.69 11.64
CA ASN A 114 4.57 -14.06 12.10
C ASN A 114 3.62 -13.65 10.97
N ILE A 115 3.91 -13.90 9.69
CA ILE A 115 3.03 -13.51 8.56
C ILE A 115 1.64 -14.09 8.72
N ALA A 116 1.52 -15.34 9.18
CA ALA A 116 0.22 -15.98 9.37
C ALA A 116 -0.65 -15.22 10.40
N GLU A 117 -0.04 -14.70 11.47
CA GLU A 117 -0.73 -13.86 12.46
C GLU A 117 -1.11 -12.48 11.88
N TYR A 118 -0.39 -12.04 10.85
CA TYR A 118 -0.64 -10.76 10.18
C TYR A 118 -1.65 -10.87 9.04
N ALA A 119 -2.00 -12.08 8.60
CA ALA A 119 -2.89 -12.31 7.46
C ALA A 119 -4.30 -11.71 7.66
N ASP A 120 -4.76 -11.60 8.91
CA ASP A 120 -6.04 -10.98 9.26
C ASP A 120 -5.99 -9.44 9.30
N ALA A 121 -4.80 -8.84 9.19
CA ALA A 121 -4.67 -7.38 9.18
C ALA A 121 -5.20 -6.80 7.87
N ARG A 122 -6.21 -5.92 7.98
CA ARG A 122 -6.82 -5.19 6.85
C ARG A 122 -6.01 -3.98 6.36
N GLY A 123 -4.79 -3.83 6.88
CA GLY A 123 -3.86 -2.74 6.67
C GLY A 123 -2.45 -3.26 6.87
N ALA A 124 -1.48 -2.37 7.05
CA ALA A 124 -0.10 -2.77 7.28
C ALA A 124 0.18 -3.08 8.75
N VAL A 125 1.14 -3.97 8.97
CA VAL A 125 1.80 -4.18 10.26
C VAL A 125 3.01 -3.26 10.34
N LEU A 126 3.20 -2.59 11.48
CA LEU A 126 4.42 -1.84 11.76
C LEU A 126 5.34 -2.72 12.61
N PHE A 127 6.48 -3.15 12.05
CA PHE A 127 7.40 -4.08 12.67
C PHE A 127 8.71 -3.38 13.03
N ASP A 128 9.02 -3.33 14.32
CA ASP A 128 10.24 -2.74 14.84
C ASP A 128 11.38 -3.77 14.81
N ILE A 129 12.47 -3.48 14.11
CA ILE A 129 13.60 -4.42 13.98
C ILE A 129 14.51 -4.47 15.22
N ARG A 130 14.47 -3.47 16.11
CA ARG A 130 15.20 -3.48 17.38
C ARG A 130 14.46 -4.30 18.42
N ALA A 131 13.14 -4.13 18.50
CA ALA A 131 12.30 -4.90 19.41
C ALA A 131 11.95 -6.31 18.85
N GLY A 132 12.03 -6.47 17.53
CA GLY A 132 11.66 -7.69 16.81
C GLY A 132 10.19 -8.04 16.99
N LYS A 133 9.29 -7.06 16.99
CA LYS A 133 7.86 -7.28 17.20
C LYS A 133 7.02 -6.22 16.50
N ARG A 134 5.74 -6.53 16.35
CA ARG A 134 4.70 -5.58 15.95
C ARG A 134 4.51 -4.48 16.99
N ILE A 135 4.41 -3.22 16.55
CA ILE A 135 4.34 -2.03 17.43
C ILE A 135 3.13 -1.12 17.19
N ASP A 136 2.31 -1.34 16.15
CA ASP A 136 1.25 -0.37 15.78
C ASP A 136 0.03 -0.31 16.70
N GLY A 137 -0.20 -1.32 17.56
CA GLY A 137 -1.36 -1.35 18.44
C GLY A 137 -2.73 -1.33 17.74
N ARG A 138 -2.82 -1.66 16.44
CA ARG A 138 -4.07 -1.61 15.64
C ARG A 138 -4.77 -2.97 15.45
N GLY A 139 -4.25 -4.06 16.01
CA GLY A 139 -4.85 -5.41 15.88
C GLY A 139 -5.21 -5.75 14.43
N ASN A 140 -6.39 -6.32 14.17
CA ASN A 140 -6.78 -6.71 12.80
C ASN A 140 -7.14 -5.52 11.89
N ARG A 141 -7.16 -4.29 12.40
CA ARG A 141 -7.32 -3.10 11.55
C ARG A 141 -6.03 -2.81 10.77
N GLY A 142 -4.88 -2.96 11.43
CA GLY A 142 -3.58 -2.53 10.90
C GLY A 142 -3.51 -1.01 10.68
N VAL A 143 -2.35 -0.54 10.23
CA VAL A 143 -2.13 0.85 9.80
C VAL A 143 -2.63 1.03 8.37
N ARG A 144 -3.56 1.97 8.14
CA ARG A 144 -4.05 2.25 6.79
C ARG A 144 -3.45 3.52 6.23
N VAL A 145 -2.50 3.37 5.32
CA VAL A 145 -1.99 4.51 4.55
C VAL A 145 -3.15 5.13 3.79
N SER A 146 -3.39 6.41 4.04
CA SER A 146 -4.44 7.18 3.38
C SER A 146 -3.95 8.55 2.94
N ARG A 147 -4.81 9.29 2.23
CA ARG A 147 -4.58 10.61 1.65
C ARG A 147 -3.36 10.62 0.71
N VAL A 148 -3.26 9.60 -0.14
CA VAL A 148 -2.24 9.53 -1.17
C VAL A 148 -2.87 9.20 -2.51
N ASP A 149 -2.49 9.93 -3.56
CA ASP A 149 -2.91 9.61 -4.93
C ASP A 149 -1.79 9.99 -5.91
N TRP A 150 -1.90 9.46 -7.11
CA TRP A 150 -1.07 9.83 -8.24
C TRP A 150 -2.00 10.30 -9.36
N PRO A 151 -1.95 11.61 -9.73
CA PRO A 151 -2.73 12.14 -10.84
C PRO A 151 -2.57 11.26 -12.09
N SER A 152 -3.70 10.83 -12.66
CA SER A 152 -3.69 9.79 -13.71
C SER A 152 -2.85 10.18 -14.92
N HIS A 153 -2.93 11.44 -15.37
CA HIS A 153 -2.14 11.93 -16.49
C HIS A 153 -0.62 11.84 -16.24
N ASP A 154 -0.19 12.05 -14.99
CA ASP A 154 1.21 12.01 -14.62
C ASP A 154 1.70 10.55 -14.52
N PHE A 155 0.88 9.68 -13.93
CA PHE A 155 1.15 8.24 -13.88
C PHE A 155 1.26 7.64 -15.28
N GLN A 156 0.40 8.00 -16.23
CA GLN A 156 0.46 7.49 -17.61
C GLN A 156 1.79 7.84 -18.29
N LYS A 157 2.24 9.09 -18.14
CA LYS A 157 3.55 9.52 -18.66
C LYS A 157 4.70 8.77 -17.96
N TRP A 158 4.62 8.61 -16.65
CA TRP A 158 5.60 7.83 -15.90
C TRP A 158 5.64 6.36 -16.37
N ALA A 159 4.47 5.73 -16.54
CA ALA A 159 4.34 4.35 -16.96
C ALA A 159 4.94 4.15 -18.36
N PHE A 160 4.62 5.04 -19.30
CA PHE A 160 5.20 5.05 -20.63
C PHE A 160 6.73 5.16 -20.61
N THR A 161 7.28 6.13 -19.86
CA THR A 161 8.73 6.36 -19.79
C THR A 161 9.52 5.24 -19.13
N HIS A 162 8.87 4.40 -18.32
CA HIS A 162 9.50 3.29 -17.60
C HIS A 162 9.11 1.91 -18.16
N ASN A 163 8.43 1.85 -19.32
CA ASN A 163 7.89 0.63 -19.93
C ASN A 163 7.02 -0.19 -18.95
N MET A 164 6.24 0.49 -18.13
CA MET A 164 5.33 -0.09 -17.15
C MET A 164 3.89 -0.08 -17.68
N PRO A 165 3.07 -1.08 -17.37
CA PRO A 165 1.69 -1.08 -17.80
C PRO A 165 0.89 0.00 -17.04
N GLU A 166 -0.04 0.64 -17.74
CA GLU A 166 -1.00 1.61 -17.17
C GLU A 166 -2.05 0.90 -16.32
N ASN A 167 -1.62 0.34 -15.20
CA ASN A 167 -2.43 -0.47 -14.31
C ASN A 167 -2.70 0.26 -13.00
N SER A 168 -3.97 0.41 -12.63
CA SER A 168 -4.39 1.10 -11.41
C SER A 168 -3.80 0.49 -10.14
N ARG A 169 -3.60 -0.83 -10.08
CA ARG A 169 -2.96 -1.50 -8.93
C ARG A 169 -1.50 -1.09 -8.79
N ILE A 170 -0.77 -0.92 -9.90
CA ILE A 170 0.61 -0.44 -9.87
C ILE A 170 0.63 1.02 -9.41
N LYS A 171 -0.26 1.86 -9.95
CA LYS A 171 -0.40 3.26 -9.54
C LYS A 171 -0.62 3.39 -8.03
N GLU A 172 -1.63 2.70 -7.52
CA GLU A 172 -2.01 2.70 -6.10
C GLU A 172 -0.87 2.17 -5.21
N ALA A 173 -0.33 0.98 -5.53
CA ALA A 173 0.71 0.36 -4.72
C ALA A 173 2.01 1.17 -4.70
N HIS A 174 2.41 1.75 -5.84
CA HIS A 174 3.64 2.54 -5.94
C HIS A 174 3.48 3.88 -5.22
N ALA A 175 2.31 4.52 -5.30
CA ALA A 175 2.04 5.75 -4.56
C ALA A 175 2.09 5.52 -3.04
N ILE A 176 1.46 4.44 -2.56
CA ILE A 176 1.55 4.03 -1.15
C ILE A 176 2.99 3.78 -0.74
N ALA A 177 3.74 2.97 -1.50
CA ALA A 177 5.12 2.64 -1.19
C ALA A 177 6.04 3.86 -1.16
N ALA A 178 5.82 4.82 -2.06
CA ALA A 178 6.55 6.08 -2.09
C ALA A 178 6.27 6.91 -0.82
N LYS A 179 5.00 7.05 -0.43
CA LYS A 179 4.63 7.75 0.82
C LYS A 179 5.22 7.05 2.05
N VAL A 180 5.11 5.72 2.13
CA VAL A 180 5.67 4.93 3.24
C VAL A 180 7.18 5.15 3.35
N CYS A 181 7.91 5.03 2.24
CA CYS A 181 9.36 5.23 2.22
C CYS A 181 9.81 6.69 2.42
N ALA A 182 8.88 7.65 2.36
CA ALA A 182 9.18 9.06 2.65
C ALA A 182 9.30 9.33 4.16
N TYR A 183 8.65 8.54 5.01
CA TYR A 183 8.69 8.75 6.46
C TYR A 183 10.08 8.40 7.03
N PRO A 184 10.74 9.31 7.77
CA PRO A 184 12.01 9.01 8.43
C PRO A 184 11.88 7.86 9.43
N GLY A 185 12.77 6.87 9.32
CA GLY A 185 12.81 5.70 10.22
C GLY A 185 12.01 4.49 9.75
N ILE A 186 11.25 4.58 8.64
CA ILE A 186 10.84 3.40 7.88
C ILE A 186 12.01 2.98 6.97
N ILE A 187 12.49 1.76 7.16
CA ILE A 187 13.63 1.18 6.44
C ILE A 187 13.17 0.59 5.11
N ALA A 188 12.10 -0.21 5.15
CA ALA A 188 11.56 -0.89 3.98
C ALA A 188 10.08 -1.28 4.18
N GLU A 189 9.43 -1.61 3.07
CA GLU A 189 8.13 -2.25 3.00
C GLU A 189 8.24 -3.60 2.28
N LEU A 190 7.52 -4.60 2.77
CA LEU A 190 7.26 -5.87 2.09
C LEU A 190 5.77 -5.95 1.80
N CYS A 191 5.40 -6.24 0.54
CA CYS A 191 4.00 -6.35 0.16
C CYS A 191 3.74 -7.42 -0.90
N TRP A 192 2.64 -8.15 -0.78
CA TRP A 192 1.96 -8.81 -1.90
C TRP A 192 0.44 -8.79 -1.68
N SER A 193 -0.30 -8.89 -2.76
CA SER A 193 -1.76 -8.77 -2.74
C SER A 193 -2.40 -9.97 -2.05
N ASP A 194 -3.56 -9.75 -1.43
CA ASP A 194 -4.51 -10.74 -0.99
C ASP A 194 -5.46 -11.21 -2.12
N ASP A 195 -5.35 -10.67 -3.33
CA ASP A 195 -6.23 -11.04 -4.43
C ASP A 195 -5.82 -12.36 -5.08
N PRO A 196 -6.74 -13.31 -5.30
CA PRO A 196 -6.42 -14.64 -5.82
C PRO A 196 -5.87 -14.61 -7.26
N ASP A 197 -6.19 -13.58 -8.03
CA ASP A 197 -5.78 -13.37 -9.42
C ASP A 197 -4.51 -12.50 -9.56
N TYR A 198 -3.93 -12.02 -8.46
CA TYR A 198 -2.75 -11.17 -8.49
C TYR A 198 -1.61 -11.70 -7.62
N ILE A 199 -0.61 -12.29 -8.28
CA ILE A 199 0.52 -12.97 -7.61
C ILE A 199 1.79 -12.13 -7.51
N THR A 200 1.82 -10.95 -8.13
CA THR A 200 2.97 -10.04 -8.05
C THR A 200 2.97 -9.31 -6.72
N GLY A 201 4.16 -9.15 -6.13
CA GLY A 201 4.38 -8.32 -4.97
C GLY A 201 5.58 -7.40 -5.17
N TYR A 202 6.08 -6.83 -4.07
CA TYR A 202 7.26 -5.98 -4.09
C TYR A 202 7.96 -5.90 -2.73
N VAL A 203 9.20 -5.43 -2.78
CA VAL A 203 9.89 -4.80 -1.65
C VAL A 203 10.15 -3.35 -2.02
N ALA A 204 9.91 -2.41 -1.12
CA ALA A 204 10.22 -1.00 -1.33
C ALA A 204 11.16 -0.49 -0.25
N ALA A 205 12.13 0.34 -0.61
CA ALA A 205 12.99 1.02 0.35
C ALA A 205 13.54 2.31 -0.26
N LYS A 206 13.79 3.35 0.53
CA LYS A 206 14.29 4.65 0.03
C LYS A 206 15.53 4.53 -0.86
N LYS A 207 16.46 3.63 -0.53
CA LYS A 207 17.72 3.40 -1.29
C LYS A 207 17.57 2.45 -2.48
N LEU A 208 16.59 1.54 -2.44
CA LEU A 208 16.41 0.52 -3.48
C LEU A 208 15.29 0.90 -4.46
N GLY A 209 14.41 1.82 -4.09
CA GLY A 209 13.20 2.11 -4.86
C GLY A 209 12.13 1.03 -4.68
N TYR A 210 11.22 0.93 -5.65
CA TYR A 210 10.08 0.01 -5.72
C TYR A 210 10.46 -1.23 -6.54
N GLN A 211 10.85 -2.30 -5.85
CA GLN A 211 11.38 -3.53 -6.43
C GLN A 211 10.26 -4.56 -6.58
N ARG A 212 9.62 -4.60 -7.75
CA ARG A 212 8.52 -5.52 -8.06
C ARG A 212 9.05 -6.94 -8.28
N ILE A 213 8.30 -7.94 -7.83
CA ILE A 213 8.67 -9.35 -7.92
C ILE A 213 7.50 -10.12 -8.53
N ALA A 214 7.73 -10.75 -9.69
CA ALA A 214 6.68 -11.29 -10.55
C ALA A 214 5.74 -12.29 -9.84
N LYS A 215 6.29 -13.17 -8.99
CA LYS A 215 5.53 -14.20 -8.26
C LYS A 215 5.96 -14.27 -6.79
N MET A 216 5.06 -13.87 -5.89
CA MET A 216 5.26 -13.90 -4.43
C MET A 216 4.36 -14.92 -3.73
N LYS A 217 3.31 -15.39 -4.40
CA LYS A 217 2.36 -16.41 -3.91
C LYS A 217 1.82 -17.24 -5.08
N ASN A 218 1.08 -18.30 -4.75
CA ASN A 218 0.39 -19.11 -5.75
C ASN A 218 -0.89 -18.40 -6.26
N ALA A 219 -1.29 -18.69 -7.49
CA ALA A 219 -2.60 -18.26 -7.98
C ALA A 219 -3.71 -18.94 -7.18
N GLY A 220 -4.77 -18.20 -6.86
CA GLY A 220 -5.87 -18.66 -6.00
C GLY A 220 -5.62 -18.47 -4.50
N ASP A 221 -4.38 -18.20 -4.07
CA ASP A 221 -4.08 -17.92 -2.67
C ASP A 221 -4.60 -16.52 -2.29
N GLU A 222 -5.44 -16.45 -1.26
CA GLU A 222 -6.05 -15.19 -0.78
C GLU A 222 -5.23 -14.52 0.35
N SER A 223 -4.05 -15.07 0.69
CA SER A 223 -3.17 -14.57 1.74
C SER A 223 -2.34 -13.40 1.23
N GLY A 224 -2.64 -12.20 1.72
CA GLY A 224 -1.84 -10.99 1.48
C GLY A 224 -0.80 -10.76 2.58
N CYS A 225 0.09 -9.81 2.33
CA CYS A 225 1.00 -9.33 3.36
C CYS A 225 1.33 -7.86 3.09
N ARG A 226 1.38 -7.07 4.15
CA ARG A 226 1.96 -5.72 4.13
C ARG A 226 2.64 -5.42 5.46
N ILE A 227 3.96 -5.26 5.43
CA ILE A 227 4.78 -4.99 6.62
C ILE A 227 5.65 -3.77 6.35
N PHE A 228 5.63 -2.82 7.27
CA PHE A 228 6.54 -1.67 7.31
C PHE A 228 7.60 -1.92 8.38
N PHE A 229 8.86 -2.03 7.96
CA PHE A 229 9.98 -2.25 8.86
C PHE A 229 10.53 -0.92 9.34
N THR A 230 10.64 -0.75 10.66
CA THR A 230 11.12 0.48 11.29
C THR A 230 12.42 0.24 12.03
N ASP A 231 13.24 1.27 12.15
CA ASP A 231 14.55 1.19 12.81
C ASP A 231 14.49 1.24 14.34
N GLY A 232 13.29 1.27 14.94
CA GLY A 232 13.06 1.34 16.39
C GLY A 232 13.46 2.66 17.04
N SER A 233 13.72 3.72 16.26
CA SER A 233 13.91 5.09 16.77
C SER A 233 12.69 5.98 16.54
N ILE A 234 11.67 5.47 15.85
CA ILE A 234 10.48 6.24 15.47
C ILE A 234 9.54 6.49 16.66
N ASP A 235 8.88 7.64 16.64
CA ASP A 235 7.63 7.80 17.38
C ASP A 235 6.49 7.12 16.62
N THR A 236 5.88 6.10 17.24
CA THR A 236 4.91 5.23 16.56
C THR A 236 3.64 5.99 16.19
N GLU A 237 3.12 6.84 17.08
CA GLU A 237 1.90 7.60 16.80
C GLU A 237 2.12 8.67 15.74
N SER A 238 3.26 9.37 15.73
CA SER A 238 3.62 10.31 14.65
C SER A 238 3.77 9.62 13.31
N CYS A 239 4.36 8.42 13.28
CA CYS A 239 4.47 7.60 12.08
C CYS A 239 3.10 7.24 11.54
N ILE A 240 2.23 6.68 12.40
CA ILE A 240 0.85 6.33 12.02
C ILE A 240 0.08 7.58 11.58
N HIS A 241 0.21 8.69 12.30
CA HIS A 241 -0.44 9.94 11.93
C HIS A 241 -0.02 10.41 10.54
N PHE A 242 1.27 10.41 10.22
CA PHE A 242 1.74 10.75 8.87
C PHE A 242 1.13 9.81 7.81
N LEU A 243 1.18 8.49 8.06
CA LEU A 243 0.67 7.49 7.13
C LEU A 243 -0.84 7.63 6.89
N GLU A 244 -1.64 7.92 7.92
CA GLU A 244 -3.10 8.03 7.81
C GLU A 244 -3.58 9.45 7.43
N LYS A 245 -2.86 10.52 7.82
CA LYS A 245 -3.38 11.90 7.80
C LYS A 245 -2.63 12.89 6.93
N GLN A 246 -1.33 12.72 6.66
CA GLN A 246 -0.60 13.65 5.81
C GLN A 246 -1.02 13.48 4.33
N PRO A 247 -1.60 14.49 3.66
CA PRO A 247 -1.94 14.37 2.25
C PRO A 247 -0.70 14.46 1.36
N VAL A 248 -0.62 13.56 0.38
CA VAL A 248 0.53 13.40 -0.51
C VAL A 248 0.08 13.17 -1.96
N PHE A 249 0.64 13.92 -2.89
CA PHE A 249 0.62 13.57 -4.31
C PHE A 249 1.94 13.01 -4.78
N ILE A 250 1.85 12.01 -5.65
CA ILE A 250 3.00 11.57 -6.43
C ILE A 250 3.10 12.41 -7.70
N GLN A 251 4.30 12.95 -7.95
CA GLN A 251 4.60 13.67 -9.18
C GLN A 251 5.97 13.25 -9.69
N ARG A 252 6.04 12.85 -10.98
CA ARG A 252 7.31 12.58 -11.65
C ARG A 252 8.14 13.87 -11.80
N GLU A 253 9.45 13.74 -12.01
CA GLU A 253 10.25 14.88 -12.47
C GLU A 253 9.85 15.26 -13.90
N GLU A 254 9.67 16.55 -14.16
CA GLU A 254 9.69 17.06 -15.52
C GLU A 254 11.13 16.94 -16.04
N LYS A 255 11.31 16.14 -17.09
CA LYS A 255 12.49 16.21 -17.95
C LYS A 255 12.18 17.12 -19.12
#